data_AF-A0AA46P300-F1
#
_entry.id   AF-A0AA46P300-F1
#
_cell.length_a   1.000
_cell.length_b   1.000
_cell.length_c   1.000
_cell.angle_alpha   90.00
_cell.angle_beta   90.00
_cell.angle_gamma   90.00
#
_symmetry.space_group_name_H-M   'P 1'
#
loop_
_entity.id
_entity.type
_entity.pdbx_description
1 polymer ?
#
loop_
_entity_poly.entity_id
_entity_poly.type
_entity_poly.pdbx_seq_one_letter_code
_entity_poly.pdbx_strand_id
1 'polypeptide(L)'
;MKNVIGPYSQKGATLIVVLVMLILIMLVGTWAIRGSITSLNIATNAQAQALLTQNSDSVFFSMENKTSDKLNFANMRIGDGILAYVLRPENKGKELVFCIRGNTQDNLAGTRLASVIYWEGSTIKNADMGANGFCKADRTTDFISGRKAVLTQVAIRAAENEDWDGLVEVGDIESSKGIGNQKVILTATSILPNFSTASISDINSCLKGYTSFVDQVLNNATVTDCLANKNVPYSTQDMEYTLTQSAS
;
A
#
# COMPACT_ATOMS: atom_id res chain seq x y z
N MET A 1 -21.62 -68.39 61.09
CA MET A 1 -21.89 -68.47 59.63
C MET A 1 -21.08 -67.38 58.94
N LYS A 2 -20.14 -67.77 58.07
CA LYS A 2 -19.26 -66.86 57.32
C LYS A 2 -19.96 -66.46 56.02
N ASN A 3 -20.21 -65.17 55.80
CA ASN A 3 -20.59 -64.65 54.50
C ASN A 3 -19.32 -64.35 53.70
N VAL A 4 -19.13 -65.10 52.61
CA VAL A 4 -18.07 -64.88 51.62
C VAL A 4 -18.64 -63.97 50.54
N ILE A 5 -18.09 -62.76 50.41
CA ILE A 5 -18.41 -61.82 49.32
C ILE A 5 -17.38 -62.08 48.21
N GLY A 6 -17.82 -62.61 47.08
CA GLY A 6 -16.99 -62.81 45.89
C GLY A 6 -16.82 -61.52 45.07
N PRO A 7 -15.68 -61.29 44.39
CA PRO A 7 -15.44 -60.09 43.62
C PRO A 7 -16.13 -60.16 42.25
N TYR A 8 -16.88 -59.11 41.89
CA TYR A 8 -17.47 -58.96 40.56
C TYR A 8 -16.40 -58.55 39.54
N SER A 9 -16.12 -59.41 38.56
CA SER A 9 -15.22 -59.11 37.45
C SER A 9 -15.95 -58.30 36.36
N GLN A 10 -15.89 -56.97 36.44
CA GLN A 10 -16.34 -56.07 35.35
C GLN A 10 -15.20 -55.87 34.34
N LYS A 11 -15.05 -56.80 33.39
CA LYS A 11 -14.07 -56.66 32.27
C LYS A 11 -14.61 -55.90 31.06
N GLY A 12 -15.91 -55.61 30.99
CA GLY A 12 -16.53 -54.89 29.86
C GLY A 12 -16.66 -53.36 30.06
N ALA A 13 -16.94 -52.92 31.29
CA ALA A 13 -17.19 -51.51 31.57
C ALA A 13 -15.93 -50.63 31.49
N THR A 14 -14.77 -51.17 31.86
CA THR A 14 -13.49 -50.45 31.82
C THR A 14 -13.04 -50.10 30.41
N LEU A 15 -13.28 -50.97 29.42
CA LEU A 15 -12.90 -50.72 28.03
C LEU A 15 -13.71 -49.56 27.41
N ILE A 16 -15.02 -49.51 27.68
CA ILE A 16 -15.91 -48.44 27.19
C ILE A 16 -15.54 -47.10 27.84
N VAL A 17 -15.30 -47.09 29.15
CA VAL A 17 -14.93 -45.87 29.88
C VAL A 17 -13.61 -45.30 29.34
N VAL A 18 -12.62 -46.16 29.08
CA VAL A 18 -11.33 -45.72 28.51
C VAL A 18 -11.50 -45.20 27.08
N LEU A 19 -12.30 -45.87 26.24
CA LEU A 19 -12.58 -45.42 24.88
C LEU A 19 -13.23 -44.03 24.85
N VAL A 20 -14.24 -43.81 25.71
CA VAL A 20 -14.94 -42.52 25.81
C VAL A 20 -14.00 -41.44 26.34
N MET A 21 -13.16 -41.76 27.34
CA MET A 21 -12.16 -40.83 27.87
C MET A 21 -11.14 -40.42 26.79
N LEU A 22 -10.67 -41.36 25.97
CA LEU A 22 -9.75 -41.06 24.87
C LEU A 22 -10.38 -40.15 23.81
N ILE A 23 -11.65 -40.36 23.48
CA ILE A 23 -12.38 -39.49 22.53
C ILE A 23 -12.52 -38.07 23.09
N LEU A 24 -12.85 -37.92 24.36
CA LEU A 24 -12.97 -36.59 24.99
C LEU A 24 -11.63 -35.84 24.99
N ILE A 25 -10.53 -36.54 25.29
CA ILE A 25 -9.18 -35.96 25.24
C ILE A 25 -8.80 -35.55 23.81
N MET A 26 -9.13 -36.36 22.79
CA MET A 26 -8.89 -36.01 21.38
C MET A 26 -9.69 -34.78 20.94
N LEU A 27 -10.93 -34.63 21.39
CA LEU A 27 -11.74 -33.45 21.09
C LEU A 27 -11.11 -32.20 21.72
N VAL A 28 -10.83 -32.19 23.02
CA VAL A 28 -10.19 -31.02 23.65
C VAL A 28 -8.82 -30.72 23.03
N GLY A 29 -8.04 -31.76 22.70
CA GLY A 29 -6.74 -31.62 22.04
C GLY A 29 -6.82 -30.99 20.64
N THR A 30 -7.79 -31.41 19.82
CA THR A 30 -7.98 -30.83 18.48
C THR A 30 -8.44 -29.39 18.51
N TRP A 31 -9.29 -29.00 19.48
CA TRP A 31 -9.71 -27.61 19.67
C TRP A 31 -8.55 -26.72 20.15
N ALA A 32 -7.71 -27.22 21.07
CA ALA A 32 -6.52 -26.50 21.53
C ALA A 32 -5.51 -26.25 20.40
N ILE A 33 -5.26 -27.27 19.57
CA ILE A 33 -4.34 -27.16 18.41
C ILE A 33 -4.91 -26.18 17.37
N ARG A 34 -6.21 -26.26 17.06
CA ARG A 34 -6.85 -25.32 16.13
C ARG A 34 -6.76 -23.88 16.64
N GLY A 35 -7.03 -23.64 17.93
CA GLY A 35 -6.88 -22.33 18.56
C GLY A 35 -5.47 -21.76 18.43
N SER A 36 -4.44 -22.59 18.63
CA SER A 36 -3.03 -22.18 18.53
C SER A 36 -2.58 -21.88 17.08
N ILE A 37 -3.12 -22.57 16.09
CA ILE A 37 -2.80 -22.32 14.67
C ILE A 37 -3.53 -21.06 14.19
N THR A 38 -4.77 -20.85 14.64
CA THR A 38 -5.53 -19.63 14.31
C THR A 38 -4.89 -18.39 14.91
N SER A 39 -4.40 -18.44 16.15
CA SER A 39 -3.73 -17.29 16.77
C SER A 39 -2.41 -16.95 16.08
N LEU A 40 -1.64 -17.95 15.63
CA LEU A 40 -0.39 -17.74 14.90
C LEU A 40 -0.64 -17.12 13.52
N ASN A 41 -1.60 -17.63 12.75
CA ASN A 41 -1.94 -17.08 11.43
C ASN A 41 -2.48 -15.64 11.52
N ILE A 42 -3.31 -15.35 12.53
CA ILE A 42 -3.79 -13.99 12.79
C ILE A 42 -2.62 -13.08 13.18
N ALA A 43 -1.70 -13.54 14.03
CA ALA A 43 -0.53 -12.77 14.43
C ALA A 43 0.44 -12.50 13.26
N THR A 44 0.67 -13.49 12.39
CA THR A 44 1.52 -13.33 11.21
C THR A 44 0.91 -12.37 10.19
N ASN A 45 -0.40 -12.44 9.94
CA ASN A 45 -1.09 -11.48 9.08
C ASN A 45 -1.09 -10.06 9.68
N ALA A 46 -1.28 -9.93 10.99
CA ALA A 46 -1.20 -8.64 11.67
C ALA A 46 0.22 -8.04 11.63
N GLN A 47 1.27 -8.86 11.80
CA GLN A 47 2.67 -8.43 11.66
C GLN A 47 2.98 -8.00 10.22
N ALA A 48 2.50 -8.75 9.23
CA ALA A 48 2.61 -8.38 7.82
C ALA A 48 1.94 -7.03 7.54
N GLN A 49 0.72 -6.81 8.02
CA GLN A 49 0.01 -5.55 7.82
C GLN A 49 0.69 -4.37 8.52
N ALA A 50 1.17 -4.56 9.75
CA ALA A 50 1.90 -3.53 10.49
C ALA A 50 3.17 -3.10 9.75
N LEU A 51 3.91 -4.06 9.20
CA LEU A 51 5.09 -3.80 8.38
C LEU A 51 4.72 -3.01 7.11
N LEU A 52 3.66 -3.39 6.39
CA LEU A 52 3.21 -2.68 5.20
C LEU A 52 2.83 -1.23 5.51
N THR A 53 2.06 -1.03 6.58
CA THR A 53 1.62 0.28 7.08
C THR A 53 2.83 1.15 7.40
N GLN A 54 3.79 0.63 8.18
CA GLN A 54 5.01 1.34 8.55
C GLN A 54 5.85 1.75 7.32
N ASN A 55 5.93 0.89 6.30
CA ASN A 55 6.67 1.22 5.08
C ASN A 55 5.97 2.31 4.27
N SER A 56 4.63 2.30 4.20
CA SER A 56 3.86 3.39 3.57
C SER A 56 4.03 4.71 4.33
N ASP A 57 3.92 4.71 5.66
CA ASP A 57 4.13 5.90 6.50
C ASP A 57 5.53 6.49 6.35
N SER A 58 6.56 5.63 6.21
CA SER A 58 7.94 6.08 6.05
C SER A 58 8.18 6.91 4.78
N VAL A 59 7.38 6.68 3.73
CA VAL A 59 7.43 7.48 2.50
C VAL A 59 7.00 8.90 2.77
N PHE A 60 5.89 9.07 3.48
CA PHE A 60 5.36 10.38 3.81
C PHE A 60 6.30 11.18 4.70
N PHE A 61 6.85 10.54 5.73
CA PHE A 61 7.88 11.16 6.56
C PHE A 61 9.11 11.58 5.73
N SER A 62 9.54 10.75 4.77
CA SER A 62 10.64 11.10 3.88
C SER A 62 10.32 12.30 2.99
N MET A 63 9.10 12.37 2.47
CA MET A 63 8.61 13.50 1.67
C MET A 63 8.60 14.78 2.51
N GLU A 64 7.95 14.76 3.68
CA GLU A 64 7.86 15.90 4.59
C GLU A 64 9.24 16.42 5.01
N ASN A 65 10.13 15.51 5.39
CA ASN A 65 11.50 15.87 5.76
C ASN A 65 12.23 16.55 4.59
N LYS A 66 12.09 16.06 3.36
CA LYS A 66 12.68 16.73 2.18
C LYS A 66 12.06 18.07 1.88
N THR A 67 10.74 18.19 1.99
CA THR A 67 10.03 19.46 1.72
C THR A 67 10.21 20.49 2.82
N SER A 68 10.64 20.09 4.02
CA SER A 68 10.96 21.01 5.12
C SER A 68 12.18 21.89 4.83
N ASP A 69 13.10 21.41 3.98
CA ASP A 69 14.23 22.18 3.48
C ASP A 69 13.81 23.02 2.26
N LYS A 70 13.98 24.34 2.36
CA LYS A 70 13.56 25.30 1.31
C LYS A 70 14.23 25.05 -0.04
N LEU A 71 15.50 24.63 -0.07
CA LEU A 71 16.23 24.36 -1.31
C LEU A 71 15.71 23.09 -1.97
N ASN A 72 15.53 22.02 -1.20
CA ASN A 72 14.97 20.77 -1.70
C ASN A 72 13.53 20.97 -2.22
N PHE A 73 12.70 21.71 -1.48
CA PHE A 73 11.35 22.05 -1.91
C PHE A 73 11.34 22.88 -3.19
N ALA A 74 12.20 23.89 -3.29
CA ALA A 74 12.35 24.69 -4.51
C ALA A 74 12.79 23.82 -5.70
N ASN A 75 13.79 22.94 -5.51
CA ASN A 75 14.27 22.01 -6.53
C ASN A 75 13.18 21.04 -6.99
N MET A 76 12.32 20.56 -6.09
CA MET A 76 11.19 19.70 -6.45
C MET A 76 10.13 20.45 -7.29
N ARG A 77 10.06 21.78 -7.21
CA ARG A 77 9.09 22.63 -7.91
C ARG A 77 9.60 23.25 -9.21
N ILE A 78 10.87 23.06 -9.56
CA ILE A 78 11.48 23.56 -10.81
C ILE A 78 12.00 22.41 -11.67
N GLY A 79 12.28 22.68 -12.95
CA GLY A 79 12.97 21.75 -13.84
C GLY A 79 12.30 20.37 -13.97
N ASP A 80 13.06 19.33 -13.65
CA ASP A 80 12.67 17.91 -13.61
C ASP A 80 12.22 17.45 -12.21
N GLY A 81 11.90 18.39 -11.31
CA GLY A 81 11.35 18.10 -10.00
C GLY A 81 9.98 17.41 -10.08
N ILE A 82 9.70 16.53 -9.12
CA ILE A 82 8.47 15.74 -9.08
C ILE A 82 7.23 16.64 -8.98
N LEU A 83 7.26 17.66 -8.13
CA LEU A 83 6.14 18.61 -7.98
C LEU A 83 6.03 19.50 -9.23
N ALA A 84 7.15 19.89 -9.82
CA ALA A 84 7.20 20.66 -11.05
C ALA A 84 6.51 19.94 -12.21
N TYR A 85 6.63 18.61 -12.29
CA TYR A 85 5.96 17.81 -13.31
C TYR A 85 4.46 17.70 -13.05
N VAL A 86 4.09 17.30 -11.84
CA VAL A 86 2.70 16.97 -11.49
C VAL A 86 1.79 18.21 -11.49
N LEU A 87 2.32 19.38 -11.14
CA LEU A 87 1.55 20.63 -11.06
C LEU A 87 1.36 21.34 -12.41
N ARG A 88 1.94 20.81 -13.49
CA ARG A 88 1.77 21.38 -14.83
C ARG A 88 0.34 21.21 -15.33
N PRO A 89 -0.28 22.24 -15.93
CA PRO A 89 -1.64 22.14 -16.47
C PRO A 89 -1.84 20.97 -17.44
N GLU A 90 -0.83 20.64 -18.25
CA GLU A 90 -0.85 19.54 -19.22
C GLU A 90 -0.76 18.13 -18.60
N ASN A 91 -0.46 18.04 -17.30
CA ASN A 91 -0.34 16.78 -16.55
C ASN A 91 -1.49 16.56 -15.57
N LYS A 92 -2.54 17.37 -15.63
CA LYS A 92 -3.80 17.10 -14.92
C LYS A 92 -4.36 15.73 -15.31
N GLY A 93 -4.86 14.99 -14.32
CA GLY A 93 -5.35 13.63 -14.51
C GLY A 93 -4.26 12.57 -14.71
N LYS A 94 -2.97 12.96 -14.69
CA LYS A 94 -1.84 12.02 -14.76
C LYS A 94 -1.22 11.82 -13.38
N GLU A 95 -0.74 10.61 -13.17
CA GLU A 95 0.03 10.23 -11.99
C GLU A 95 1.49 10.03 -12.34
N LEU A 96 2.36 10.64 -11.54
CA LEU A 96 3.77 10.31 -11.52
C LEU A 96 3.99 9.19 -10.51
N VAL A 97 4.51 8.06 -10.96
CA VAL A 97 4.67 6.84 -10.16
C VAL A 97 6.14 6.45 -10.05
N PHE A 98 6.61 6.16 -8.84
CA PHE A 98 7.96 5.66 -8.60
C PHE A 98 7.97 4.60 -7.52
N CYS A 99 9.02 3.77 -7.55
CA CYS A 99 9.23 2.71 -6.59
C CYS A 99 10.26 3.15 -5.55
N ILE A 100 9.97 2.91 -4.27
CA ILE A 100 10.92 3.16 -3.18
C ILE A 100 11.94 2.03 -3.15
N ARG A 101 13.18 2.35 -3.52
CA ARG A 101 14.29 1.39 -3.59
C ARG A 101 15.22 1.56 -2.40
N GLY A 102 15.51 0.47 -1.69
CA GLY A 102 16.41 0.50 -0.52
C GLY A 102 17.86 0.87 -0.85
N ASN A 103 18.32 0.63 -2.08
CA ASN A 103 19.68 0.96 -2.52
C ASN A 103 19.78 2.33 -3.23
N THR A 104 18.70 3.12 -3.24
CA THR A 104 18.70 4.46 -3.85
C THR A 104 18.79 5.50 -2.76
N GLN A 105 19.83 6.34 -2.82
CA GLN A 105 20.08 7.42 -1.84
C GLN A 105 18.94 8.44 -1.80
N ASP A 106 18.38 8.76 -2.97
CA ASP A 106 17.25 9.68 -3.07
C ASP A 106 16.23 9.17 -4.09
N ASN A 107 15.16 8.55 -3.57
CA ASN A 107 14.03 8.08 -4.38
C ASN A 107 13.15 9.23 -4.88
N LEU A 108 13.31 10.44 -4.32
CA LEU A 108 12.53 11.64 -4.62
C LEU A 108 13.33 12.66 -5.46
N ALA A 109 14.51 12.27 -5.97
CA ALA A 109 15.40 13.10 -6.79
C ALA A 109 14.88 13.30 -8.23
N GLY A 110 13.74 13.99 -8.34
CA GLY A 110 13.14 14.35 -9.63
C GLY A 110 12.43 13.19 -10.34
N THR A 111 12.07 13.41 -11.60
CA THR A 111 11.27 12.47 -12.39
C THR A 111 12.08 11.34 -13.02
N ARG A 112 13.42 11.34 -12.92
CA ARG A 112 14.29 10.34 -13.57
C ARG A 112 14.01 8.90 -13.14
N LEU A 113 13.59 8.71 -11.89
CA LEU A 113 13.27 7.40 -11.33
C LEU A 113 11.77 7.09 -11.40
N ALA A 114 10.99 7.97 -12.02
CA ALA A 114 9.56 7.86 -12.08
C ALA A 114 9.08 7.49 -13.49
N SER A 115 7.84 7.02 -13.53
CA SER A 115 7.06 6.72 -14.72
C SER A 115 5.76 7.51 -14.64
N VAL A 116 5.07 7.67 -15.75
CA VAL A 116 3.78 8.36 -15.78
C VAL A 116 2.71 7.38 -16.18
N ILE A 117 1.57 7.43 -15.49
CA ILE A 117 0.40 6.62 -15.77
C ILE A 117 -0.85 7.48 -15.81
N TYR A 118 -1.72 7.23 -16.78
CA TYR A 118 -3.02 7.87 -16.91
C TYR A 118 -3.93 7.08 -17.84
N TRP A 119 -5.22 7.38 -17.78
CA TRP A 119 -6.20 6.85 -18.72
C TRP A 119 -6.38 7.80 -19.90
N GLU A 120 -6.29 7.27 -21.12
CA GLU A 120 -6.71 7.93 -22.35
C GLU A 120 -7.96 7.20 -22.86
N GLY A 121 -9.14 7.74 -22.49
CA GLY A 121 -10.39 7.02 -22.65
C GLY A 121 -10.36 5.69 -21.87
N SER A 122 -10.60 4.57 -22.54
CA SER A 122 -10.57 3.23 -21.91
C SER A 122 -9.20 2.56 -21.93
N THR A 123 -8.15 3.26 -22.38
CA THR A 123 -6.80 2.68 -22.54
C THR A 123 -5.84 3.28 -21.53
N ILE A 124 -5.11 2.43 -20.80
CA ILE A 124 -4.05 2.88 -19.90
C ILE A 124 -2.79 3.25 -20.70
N LYS A 125 -2.25 4.43 -20.42
CA LYS A 125 -0.95 4.90 -20.91
C LYS A 125 0.05 4.85 -19.77
N ASN A 126 1.18 4.19 -19.99
CA ASN A 126 2.20 3.97 -18.96
C ASN A 126 3.65 3.98 -19.50
N ALA A 127 3.85 4.49 -20.72
CA ALA A 127 5.14 4.42 -21.43
C ALA A 127 5.79 5.79 -21.69
N ASP A 128 5.08 6.89 -21.46
CA ASP A 128 5.51 8.24 -21.85
C ASP A 128 6.79 8.72 -21.15
N MET A 129 7.05 8.24 -19.93
CA MET A 129 8.29 8.48 -19.18
C MET A 129 9.06 7.18 -18.92
N GLY A 130 8.86 6.18 -19.79
CA GLY A 130 9.35 4.82 -19.60
C GLY A 130 8.62 4.09 -18.47
N ALA A 131 8.91 2.79 -18.31
CA ALA A 131 8.24 1.91 -17.35
C ALA A 131 9.15 1.51 -16.16
N ASN A 132 10.23 2.25 -15.94
CA ASN A 132 11.20 1.93 -14.89
C ASN A 132 10.80 2.45 -13.51
N GLY A 133 9.89 3.43 -13.43
CA GLY A 133 9.38 3.96 -12.17
C GLY A 133 8.44 3.01 -11.44
N PHE A 134 7.65 2.21 -12.15
CA PHE A 134 6.81 1.19 -11.51
C PHE A 134 7.65 0.18 -10.72
N CYS A 135 7.11 -0.26 -9.58
CA CYS A 135 7.70 -1.36 -8.82
C CYS A 135 7.58 -2.68 -9.58
N LYS A 136 8.60 -3.53 -9.48
CA LYS A 136 8.66 -4.84 -10.12
C LYS A 136 9.04 -5.91 -9.10
N ALA A 137 8.17 -6.91 -8.91
CA ALA A 137 8.39 -7.98 -7.93
C ALA A 137 9.50 -8.96 -8.32
N ASP A 138 9.89 -9.00 -9.59
CA ASP A 138 11.09 -9.69 -10.10
C ASP A 138 12.37 -8.85 -9.99
N ARG A 139 12.28 -7.54 -9.71
CA ARG A 139 13.45 -6.65 -9.63
C ARG A 139 13.93 -6.51 -8.20
N THR A 140 15.04 -7.17 -7.88
CA THR A 140 15.60 -7.22 -6.52
C THR A 140 15.94 -5.84 -5.93
N THR A 141 16.26 -4.86 -6.77
CA THR A 141 16.57 -3.49 -6.35
C THR A 141 15.35 -2.67 -5.94
N ASP A 142 14.13 -3.15 -6.22
CA ASP A 142 12.89 -2.45 -5.89
C ASP A 142 12.41 -2.74 -4.47
N PHE A 143 13.03 -3.69 -3.79
CA PHE A 143 12.70 -3.98 -2.41
C PHE A 143 13.44 -3.01 -1.48
N ILE A 144 12.74 -2.57 -0.43
CA ILE A 144 13.31 -1.68 0.59
C ILE A 144 14.42 -2.41 1.37
N SER A 145 14.31 -3.73 1.52
CA SER A 145 15.30 -4.56 2.22
C SER A 145 15.82 -5.69 1.35
N GLY A 146 17.06 -6.13 1.63
CA GLY A 146 17.67 -7.28 0.96
C GLY A 146 16.93 -8.61 1.18
N ARG A 147 16.03 -8.69 2.18
CA ARG A 147 15.16 -9.86 2.40
C ARG A 147 14.00 -9.93 1.40
N LYS A 148 13.90 -8.97 0.47
CA LYS A 148 12.84 -8.88 -0.54
C LYS A 148 11.44 -8.99 0.06
N ALA A 149 11.26 -8.39 1.23
CA ALA A 149 10.02 -8.51 1.99
C ALA A 149 8.95 -7.58 1.39
N VAL A 150 9.22 -6.27 1.38
CA VAL A 150 8.23 -5.24 1.03
C VAL A 150 8.65 -4.50 -0.23
N LEU A 151 7.68 -4.28 -1.12
CA LEU A 151 7.74 -3.31 -2.22
C LEU A 151 6.81 -2.16 -1.89
N THR A 152 7.24 -0.92 -2.13
CA THR A 152 6.39 0.26 -1.93
C THR A 152 6.39 1.11 -3.19
N GLN A 153 5.23 1.19 -3.83
CA GLN A 153 4.98 2.06 -4.97
C GLN A 153 4.32 3.36 -4.49
N VAL A 154 4.79 4.48 -5.00
CA VAL A 154 4.26 5.80 -4.66
C VAL A 154 3.73 6.44 -5.93
N ALA A 155 2.50 6.95 -5.87
CA ALA A 155 1.87 7.74 -6.92
C ALA A 155 1.66 9.18 -6.42
N ILE A 156 1.96 10.15 -7.26
CA ILE A 156 1.79 11.58 -6.98
C ILE A 156 0.97 12.20 -8.10
N ARG A 157 -0.09 12.91 -7.71
CA ARG A 157 -0.95 13.66 -8.63
C ARG A 157 -1.33 15.02 -8.06
N ALA A 158 -1.70 15.93 -8.95
CA ALA A 158 -2.36 17.15 -8.53
C ALA A 158 -3.76 16.78 -8.01
N ALA A 159 -4.18 17.40 -6.91
CA ALA A 159 -5.57 17.32 -6.53
C ALA A 159 -6.41 18.08 -7.55
N GLU A 160 -7.64 17.63 -7.78
CA GLU A 160 -8.61 18.46 -8.47
C GLU A 160 -8.97 19.60 -7.51
N ASN A 161 -8.70 20.83 -7.93
CA ASN A 161 -9.09 21.99 -7.13
C ASN A 161 -10.62 22.07 -7.17
N GLU A 162 -11.29 21.63 -6.10
CA GLU A 162 -12.61 22.15 -5.81
C GLU A 162 -12.45 23.66 -5.59
N ASP A 163 -13.14 24.44 -6.41
CA ASP A 163 -13.07 25.89 -6.60
C ASP A 163 -13.41 26.73 -5.33
N TRP A 164 -13.46 26.09 -4.16
CA TRP A 164 -13.95 26.63 -2.89
C TRP A 164 -12.85 27.00 -1.89
N ASP A 165 -11.60 26.59 -2.10
CA ASP A 165 -10.47 26.88 -1.19
C ASP A 165 -9.75 28.22 -1.50
N GLY A 166 -10.40 29.09 -2.28
CA GLY A 166 -9.83 30.34 -2.79
C GLY A 166 -10.86 31.45 -3.02
N LEU A 167 -12.00 31.43 -2.30
CA LEU A 167 -12.88 32.60 -2.23
C LEU A 167 -12.15 33.73 -1.50
N VAL A 168 -11.32 34.46 -2.25
CA VAL A 168 -10.81 35.76 -1.86
C VAL A 168 -12.02 36.70 -1.81
N GLU A 169 -12.26 37.26 -0.64
CA GLU A 169 -13.26 38.32 -0.43
C GLU A 169 -13.02 39.42 -1.47
N VAL A 170 -14.10 39.84 -2.15
CA VAL A 170 -14.06 40.70 -3.34
C VAL A 170 -13.29 41.99 -3.08
N GLY A 171 -12.02 42.01 -3.49
CA GLY A 171 -11.14 43.17 -3.53
C GLY A 171 -9.91 42.85 -4.39
N ASP A 172 -9.81 43.48 -5.55
CA ASP A 172 -8.72 43.39 -6.54
C ASP A 172 -8.59 42.09 -7.37
N ILE A 173 -9.42 42.04 -8.42
CA ILE A 173 -9.57 40.93 -9.38
C ILE A 173 -8.43 40.90 -10.44
N GLU A 174 -7.47 41.83 -10.42
CA GLU A 174 -6.45 41.94 -11.48
C GLU A 174 -5.04 41.43 -11.08
N SER A 175 -4.76 41.19 -9.79
CA SER A 175 -3.46 40.66 -9.32
C SER A 175 -3.53 39.24 -8.72
N SER A 176 -4.73 38.70 -8.51
CA SER A 176 -4.96 37.42 -7.81
C SER A 176 -5.08 36.18 -8.73
N LYS A 177 -4.99 36.31 -10.06
CA LYS A 177 -5.15 35.17 -10.99
C LYS A 177 -4.02 34.11 -10.99
N GLY A 178 -3.08 34.14 -10.04
CA GLY A 178 -1.79 33.45 -10.19
C GLY A 178 -1.32 32.50 -9.09
N ILE A 179 -1.91 32.47 -7.89
CA ILE A 179 -1.40 31.61 -6.79
C ILE A 179 -2.58 31.03 -6.01
N GLY A 180 -3.39 30.22 -6.67
CA GLY A 180 -4.27 29.30 -5.94
C GLY A 180 -3.41 28.30 -5.15
N ASN A 181 -3.81 27.99 -3.92
CA ASN A 181 -3.19 26.94 -3.12
C ASN A 181 -3.14 25.65 -3.96
N GLN A 182 -1.94 25.25 -4.39
CA GLN A 182 -1.77 24.04 -5.20
C GLN A 182 -1.77 22.84 -4.26
N LYS A 183 -2.67 21.89 -4.51
CA LYS A 183 -2.77 20.67 -3.72
C LYS A 183 -2.22 19.48 -4.49
N VAL A 184 -1.51 18.62 -3.79
CA VAL A 184 -1.00 17.36 -4.34
C VAL A 184 -1.43 16.21 -3.46
N ILE A 185 -1.80 15.10 -4.08
CA ILE A 185 -2.17 13.87 -3.38
C ILE A 185 -1.05 12.87 -3.61
N LEU A 186 -0.55 12.32 -2.50
CA LEU A 186 0.45 11.28 -2.45
C LEU A 186 -0.23 9.98 -2.01
N THR A 187 -0.12 8.95 -2.83
CA THR A 187 -0.64 7.61 -2.53
C THR A 187 0.53 6.64 -2.41
N ALA A 188 0.75 6.08 -1.22
CA ALA A 188 1.74 5.05 -0.96
C ALA A 188 1.06 3.69 -0.89
N THR A 189 1.47 2.75 -1.75
CA THR A 189 0.98 1.37 -1.77
C THR A 189 2.14 0.41 -1.51
N SER A 190 2.15 -0.18 -0.32
CA SER A 190 3.09 -1.23 0.07
C SER A 190 2.48 -2.61 -0.13
N ILE A 191 3.27 -3.57 -0.63
CA ILE A 191 2.86 -4.98 -0.82
C ILE A 191 3.90 -5.98 -0.31
N LEU A 192 3.42 -7.16 0.06
CA LEU A 192 4.23 -8.34 0.41
C LEU A 192 4.05 -9.40 -0.69
N PRO A 193 4.78 -9.31 -1.81
CA PRO A 193 4.54 -10.19 -2.96
C PRO A 193 4.77 -11.67 -2.62
N ASN A 194 5.72 -11.97 -1.74
CA ASN A 194 6.05 -13.35 -1.33
C ASN A 194 4.99 -13.99 -0.40
N PHE A 195 4.06 -13.21 0.14
CA PHE A 195 2.94 -13.70 0.95
C PHE A 195 1.66 -13.84 0.12
N SER A 196 1.71 -13.52 -1.18
CA SER A 196 0.62 -13.75 -2.11
C SER A 196 0.80 -15.06 -2.86
N THR A 197 -0.31 -15.68 -3.26
CA THR A 197 -0.32 -16.78 -4.24
C THR A 197 -0.38 -16.29 -5.69
N ALA A 198 -0.49 -14.98 -5.91
CA ALA A 198 -0.52 -14.39 -7.24
C ALA A 198 0.84 -14.55 -7.95
N SER A 199 0.80 -14.70 -9.28
CA SER A 199 2.04 -14.73 -10.07
C SER A 199 2.73 -13.37 -10.05
N ILE A 200 4.06 -13.36 -10.19
CA ILE A 200 4.84 -12.11 -10.32
C ILE A 200 4.34 -11.27 -11.50
N SER A 201 3.95 -11.90 -12.61
CA SER A 201 3.38 -11.21 -13.76
C SER A 201 2.05 -10.52 -13.45
N ASP A 202 1.19 -11.15 -12.63
CA ASP A 202 -0.07 -10.55 -12.21
C ASP A 202 0.18 -9.33 -11.31
N ILE A 203 1.07 -9.46 -10.32
CA ILE A 203 1.45 -8.36 -9.43
C ILE A 203 2.01 -7.20 -10.24
N ASN A 204 2.98 -7.46 -11.12
CA ASN A 204 3.58 -6.43 -11.98
C ASN A 204 2.57 -5.79 -12.92
N SER A 205 1.55 -6.53 -13.37
CA SER A 205 0.49 -6.00 -14.23
C SER A 205 -0.46 -5.09 -13.44
N CYS A 206 -0.77 -5.41 -12.19
CA CYS A 206 -1.49 -4.49 -11.31
C CYS A 206 -0.72 -3.18 -11.11
N LEU A 207 0.57 -3.26 -10.77
CA LEU A 207 1.39 -2.11 -10.43
C LEU A 207 1.59 -1.11 -11.58
N LYS A 208 1.62 -1.59 -12.82
CA LYS A 208 1.84 -0.74 -14.02
C LYS A 208 0.58 -0.47 -14.85
N GLY A 209 -0.53 -1.14 -14.54
CA GLY A 209 -1.72 -1.19 -15.40
C GLY A 209 -2.90 -0.37 -14.90
N TYR A 210 -2.81 0.18 -13.69
CA TYR A 210 -3.91 0.87 -13.03
C TYR A 210 -3.40 2.11 -12.31
N THR A 211 -4.20 3.17 -12.31
CA THR A 211 -3.98 4.38 -11.50
C THR A 211 -4.28 4.11 -10.02
N SER A 212 -3.79 4.98 -9.13
CA SER A 212 -4.07 4.87 -7.69
C SER A 212 -5.42 5.45 -7.28
N PHE A 213 -6.04 6.24 -8.16
CA PHE A 213 -7.36 6.84 -7.97
C PHE A 213 -8.40 6.33 -8.98
N VAL A 214 -9.67 6.50 -8.61
CA VAL A 214 -10.83 6.29 -9.48
C VAL A 214 -11.13 7.62 -10.20
N ASP A 215 -11.11 7.58 -11.52
CA ASP A 215 -11.66 8.64 -12.37
C ASP A 215 -13.18 8.52 -12.38
N GLN A 216 -13.89 9.59 -11.97
CA GLN A 216 -15.35 9.56 -11.82
C GLN A 216 -16.10 9.34 -13.14
N VAL A 217 -15.49 9.71 -14.28
CA VAL A 217 -16.08 9.55 -15.61
C VAL A 217 -15.86 8.14 -16.13
N LEU A 218 -14.67 7.58 -15.90
CA LEU A 218 -14.30 6.25 -16.39
C LEU A 218 -14.74 5.12 -15.47
N ASN A 219 -14.93 5.40 -14.18
CA ASN A 219 -15.23 4.43 -13.12
C ASN A 219 -14.27 3.22 -13.18
N ASN A 220 -12.98 3.50 -13.33
CA ASN A 220 -11.94 2.50 -13.49
C ASN A 220 -11.60 1.80 -12.15
N ALA A 221 -11.08 0.58 -12.25
CA ALA A 221 -10.42 -0.07 -11.12
C ALA A 221 -9.08 0.62 -10.81
N THR A 222 -8.67 0.57 -9.55
CA THR A 222 -7.39 1.09 -9.07
C THR A 222 -6.32 -0.01 -8.95
N VAL A 223 -5.07 0.40 -8.72
CA VAL A 223 -4.00 -0.53 -8.36
C VAL A 223 -4.38 -1.38 -7.13
N THR A 224 -5.04 -0.76 -6.16
CA THR A 224 -5.49 -1.41 -4.92
C THR A 224 -6.56 -2.45 -5.20
N ASP A 225 -7.53 -2.14 -6.07
CA ASP A 225 -8.56 -3.10 -6.48
C ASP A 225 -7.95 -4.31 -7.21
N CYS A 226 -6.99 -4.07 -8.09
CA CYS A 226 -6.29 -5.16 -8.79
C CYS A 226 -5.54 -6.07 -7.81
N LEU A 227 -4.82 -5.50 -6.85
CA LEU A 227 -4.08 -6.24 -5.82
C LEU A 227 -5.03 -7.03 -4.91
N ALA A 228 -6.14 -6.43 -4.49
CA ALA A 228 -7.18 -7.08 -3.70
C ALA A 228 -7.79 -8.28 -4.43
N ASN A 229 -8.19 -8.09 -5.69
CA ASN A 229 -8.77 -9.16 -6.51
C ASN A 229 -7.82 -10.34 -6.74
N LYS A 230 -6.51 -10.08 -6.66
CA LYS A 230 -5.46 -11.09 -6.79
C LYS A 230 -5.02 -11.69 -5.44
N ASN A 231 -5.66 -11.32 -4.34
CA ASN A 231 -5.27 -11.73 -2.98
C ASN A 231 -3.78 -11.43 -2.69
N VAL A 232 -3.32 -10.25 -3.11
CA VAL A 232 -1.99 -9.75 -2.76
C VAL A 232 -2.11 -8.97 -1.45
N PRO A 233 -1.38 -9.31 -0.38
CA PRO A 233 -1.39 -8.50 0.83
C PRO A 233 -0.84 -7.10 0.54
N TYR A 234 -1.63 -6.07 0.83
CA TYR A 234 -1.29 -4.67 0.57
C TYR A 234 -1.67 -3.75 1.74
N SER A 235 -1.05 -2.59 1.75
CA SER A 235 -1.47 -1.41 2.51
C SER A 235 -1.39 -0.23 1.57
N THR A 236 -2.51 0.48 1.39
CA THR A 236 -2.55 1.73 0.62
C THR A 236 -2.95 2.85 1.56
N GLN A 237 -2.24 3.96 1.48
CA GLN A 237 -2.50 5.17 2.26
C GLN A 237 -2.44 6.38 1.31
N ASP A 238 -3.34 7.32 1.53
CA ASP A 238 -3.44 8.57 0.77
C ASP A 238 -3.24 9.75 1.69
N MET A 239 -2.42 10.71 1.27
CA MET A 239 -2.24 11.97 1.98
C MET A 239 -2.28 13.14 1.02
N GLU A 240 -3.04 14.17 1.40
CA GLU A 240 -3.16 15.41 0.64
C GLU A 240 -2.28 16.50 1.28
N TYR A 241 -1.48 17.16 0.45
CA TYR A 241 -0.61 18.25 0.86
C TYR A 241 -1.01 19.53 0.16
N THR A 242 -1.22 20.58 0.95
CA THR A 242 -1.39 21.94 0.43
C THR A 242 -0.04 22.64 0.36
N LEU A 243 0.35 23.07 -0.83
CA LEU A 243 1.62 23.71 -1.08
C LEU A 243 1.51 25.21 -0.84
N THR A 244 1.84 25.66 0.37
CA THR A 244 1.87 27.09 0.71
C THR A 244 3.21 27.70 0.32
N GLN A 245 3.21 28.72 -0.54
CA GLN A 245 4.40 29.51 -0.81
C GLN A 245 4.53 30.55 0.32
N SER A 246 5.38 30.29 1.32
CA SER A 246 5.74 31.33 2.28
C SER A 246 6.58 32.37 1.54
N ALA A 247 5.98 33.53 1.23
CA ALA A 247 6.74 34.71 0.83
C ALA A 247 7.72 35.03 1.97
N SER A 248 9.01 35.02 1.63
CA SER A 248 10.11 35.48 2.48
C SER A 248 9.95 36.96 2.82
#